data_AF-B8CG15-F1
#
_entry.id   AF-B8CG15-F1
#
_cell.length_a   1.000
_cell.length_b   1.000
_cell.length_c   1.000
_cell.angle_alpha   90.00
_cell.angle_beta   90.00
_cell.angle_gamma   90.00
#
_symmetry.space_group_name_H-M   'P 1'
#
loop_
_entity.id
_entity.type
_entity.pdbx_description
1 polymer ?
#
loop_
_entity_poly.entity_id
_entity_poly.type
_entity_poly.pdbx_seq_one_letter_code
_entity_poly.pdbx_strand_id
1 'polypeptide(L)'
;MSGPAQRTSLELYRDLLRLVSHIAPGTTSPKSRALRTMIRFEFDKSKSLSPELPSDQVKIEALKANAVRALSNYMLYEGGIQDGGKGGKLGMAMDKFHERSLEGMGRGGRGKNVQREQTTDDEMSVGRTK
;
A
#
# COMPACT_ATOMS: atom_id res chain seq x y z
N MET A 1 -17.77 14.70 19.45
CA MET A 1 -17.81 14.12 18.09
C MET A 1 -16.56 13.28 17.91
N SER A 2 -16.71 12.00 17.57
CA SER A 2 -15.59 11.05 17.45
C SER A 2 -14.83 11.28 16.14
N GLY A 3 -13.52 11.56 16.21
CA GLY A 3 -12.69 11.77 15.01
C GLY A 3 -12.49 10.48 14.20
N PRO A 4 -12.01 10.55 12.94
CA PRO A 4 -11.75 9.34 12.13
C PRO A 4 -10.76 8.37 12.77
N ALA A 5 -9.87 8.86 13.65
CA ALA A 5 -8.93 8.05 14.44
C ALA A 5 -9.57 7.35 15.66
N GLN A 6 -10.82 7.70 16.01
CA GLN A 6 -11.56 7.14 17.15
C GLN A 6 -12.65 6.16 16.71
N ARG A 7 -12.69 5.78 15.43
CA ARG A 7 -13.65 4.78 14.92
C ARG A 7 -13.37 3.41 15.54
N THR A 8 -14.44 2.76 15.96
CA THR A 8 -14.41 1.36 16.39
C THR A 8 -14.15 0.45 15.19
N SER A 9 -13.62 -0.75 15.43
CA SER A 9 -13.36 -1.74 14.38
C SER A 9 -14.65 -2.11 13.61
N LEU A 10 -15.81 -2.11 14.28
CA LEU A 10 -17.11 -2.39 13.67
C LEU A 10 -17.58 -1.28 12.73
N GLU A 11 -17.38 -0.01 13.11
CA GLU A 11 -17.70 1.13 12.25
C GLU A 11 -16.81 1.12 11.01
N LEU A 12 -15.52 0.84 11.18
CA LEU A 12 -14.55 0.74 10.09
C LEU A 12 -14.92 -0.37 9.10
N TYR A 13 -15.31 -1.54 9.59
CA TYR A 13 -15.78 -2.65 8.76
C TYR A 13 -17.01 -2.24 7.93
N ARG A 14 -17.99 -1.57 8.54
CA ARG A 14 -19.19 -1.06 7.83
C ARG A 14 -18.82 -0.04 6.77
N ASP A 15 -17.93 0.89 7.08
CA ASP A 15 -17.45 1.91 6.14
C ASP A 15 -16.76 1.29 4.93
N LEU A 16 -15.90 0.29 5.15
CA LEU A 16 -15.25 -0.45 4.07
C LEU A 16 -16.26 -1.19 3.18
N LEU A 17 -17.33 -1.77 3.75
CA LEU A 17 -18.39 -2.40 2.96
C LEU A 17 -19.24 -1.40 2.16
N ARG A 18 -19.49 -0.20 2.72
CA ARG A 18 -20.13 0.90 1.98
C ARG A 18 -19.26 1.33 0.82
N LEU A 19 -17.96 1.48 1.06
CA LEU A 19 -16.97 1.80 0.04
C LEU A 19 -16.99 0.78 -1.11
N VAL A 20 -16.98 -0.53 -0.83
CA VAL A 20 -17.07 -1.53 -1.90
C VAL A 20 -18.33 -1.37 -2.74
N SER A 21 -19.44 -0.98 -2.12
CA SER A 21 -20.71 -0.76 -2.84
C SER A 21 -20.65 0.45 -3.78
N HIS A 22 -19.73 1.39 -3.52
CA HIS A 22 -19.45 2.51 -4.41
C HIS A 22 -18.48 2.11 -5.54
N ILE A 23 -17.36 1.44 -5.21
CA ILE A 23 -16.34 1.00 -6.18
C ILE A 23 -16.87 -0.04 -7.18
N ALA A 24 -17.68 -0.97 -6.68
CA ALA A 24 -18.20 -2.10 -7.43
C ALA A 24 -19.69 -2.28 -7.08
N PRO A 25 -20.57 -1.49 -7.72
CA PRO A 25 -22.01 -1.57 -7.49
C PRO A 25 -22.53 -2.98 -7.74
N GLY A 26 -23.55 -3.36 -6.97
CA GLY A 26 -24.12 -4.69 -6.98
C GLY A 26 -23.34 -5.70 -6.12
N THR A 27 -24.07 -6.65 -5.54
CA THR A 27 -23.51 -7.70 -4.66
C THR A 27 -23.06 -8.94 -5.43
N THR A 28 -23.51 -9.08 -6.69
CA THR A 28 -23.27 -10.26 -7.52
C THR A 28 -22.04 -10.14 -8.42
N SER A 29 -21.47 -8.93 -8.59
CA SER A 29 -20.30 -8.76 -9.45
C SER A 29 -19.08 -9.49 -8.88
N PRO A 30 -18.25 -10.15 -9.71
CA PRO A 30 -17.04 -10.85 -9.25
C PRO A 30 -16.11 -9.94 -8.45
N LYS A 31 -15.95 -8.68 -8.88
CA LYS A 31 -15.15 -7.65 -8.20
C LYS A 31 -15.70 -7.34 -6.80
N SER A 32 -17.01 -7.08 -6.67
CA SER A 32 -17.67 -6.81 -5.38
C SER A 32 -17.53 -7.99 -4.43
N ARG A 33 -17.74 -9.21 -4.92
CA ARG A 33 -17.56 -10.44 -4.12
C ARG A 33 -16.13 -10.59 -3.63
N ALA A 34 -15.14 -10.44 -4.52
CA ALA A 34 -13.73 -10.54 -4.15
C ALA A 34 -13.34 -9.51 -3.09
N LEU A 35 -13.74 -8.24 -3.27
CA LEU A 35 -13.44 -7.17 -2.31
C LEU A 35 -14.09 -7.41 -0.94
N ARG A 36 -15.36 -7.83 -0.90
CA ARG A 36 -16.05 -8.14 0.37
C ARG A 36 -15.42 -9.34 1.07
N THR A 37 -15.03 -10.37 0.33
CA THR A 37 -14.33 -11.53 0.88
C THR A 37 -12.97 -11.15 1.44
N MET A 38 -12.20 -10.33 0.72
CA MET A 38 -10.91 -9.83 1.19
C MET A 38 -11.05 -9.04 2.50
N ILE A 39 -12.01 -8.10 2.57
CA ILE A 39 -12.25 -7.32 3.80
C ILE A 39 -12.60 -8.25 4.97
N ARG A 40 -13.52 -9.20 4.76
CA ARG A 40 -13.88 -10.18 5.80
C ARG A 40 -12.67 -10.97 6.28
N PHE A 41 -11.87 -11.46 5.34
CA PHE A 41 -10.67 -12.23 5.65
C PHE A 41 -9.67 -11.44 6.49
N GLU A 42 -9.42 -10.17 6.19
CA GLU A 42 -8.52 -9.33 7.01
C GLU A 42 -9.06 -9.08 8.43
N PHE A 43 -10.37 -8.90 8.58
CA PHE A 43 -10.99 -8.78 9.89
C PHE A 43 -11.00 -10.10 10.66
N ASP A 44 -11.18 -11.23 9.99
CA ASP A 44 -11.15 -12.55 10.62
C ASP A 44 -9.75 -12.88 11.18
N LYS A 45 -8.67 -12.48 10.49
CA LYS A 45 -7.29 -12.63 11.00
C LYS A 45 -7.03 -11.92 12.33
N SER A 46 -7.74 -10.82 12.58
CA SER A 46 -7.56 -9.99 13.78
C SER A 46 -8.59 -10.28 14.87
N LYS A 47 -9.50 -11.23 14.63
CA LYS A 47 -10.60 -11.58 15.55
C LYS A 47 -10.13 -12.14 16.90
N SER A 48 -8.96 -12.76 16.95
CA SER A 48 -8.37 -13.30 18.18
C SER A 48 -7.66 -12.26 19.03
N LEU A 49 -7.45 -11.03 18.51
CA LEU A 49 -6.81 -9.95 19.27
C LEU A 49 -7.78 -9.41 20.32
N SER A 50 -7.31 -9.34 21.56
CA SER A 50 -8.08 -8.77 22.67
C SER A 50 -7.64 -7.34 22.97
N PRO A 51 -8.56 -6.36 23.06
CA PRO A 51 -8.20 -5.00 23.47
C PRO A 51 -7.74 -4.89 24.93
N GLU A 52 -8.04 -5.90 25.76
CA GLU A 52 -7.61 -5.96 27.17
C GLU A 52 -6.11 -6.29 27.33
N LEU A 53 -5.48 -6.82 26.28
CA LEU A 53 -4.04 -7.13 26.26
C LEU A 53 -3.27 -5.95 25.67
N PRO A 54 -2.36 -5.28 26.42
CA PRO A 54 -1.66 -4.10 25.93
C PRO A 54 -0.89 -4.31 24.62
N SER A 55 -0.29 -5.50 24.43
CA SER A 55 0.44 -5.85 23.20
C SER A 55 -0.46 -5.97 21.97
N ASP A 56 -1.69 -6.42 22.15
CA ASP A 56 -2.65 -6.59 21.07
C ASP A 56 -3.40 -5.29 20.79
N GLN A 57 -3.61 -4.46 21.80
CA GLN A 57 -4.17 -3.12 21.65
C GLN A 57 -3.33 -2.26 20.68
N VAL A 58 -1.99 -2.30 20.79
CA VAL A 58 -1.10 -1.60 19.85
C VAL A 58 -1.28 -2.11 18.41
N LYS A 59 -1.43 -3.42 18.23
CA LYS A 59 -1.67 -4.02 16.90
C LYS A 59 -3.03 -3.62 16.35
N ILE A 60 -4.08 -3.63 17.18
CA ILE A 60 -5.43 -3.22 16.81
C ILE A 60 -5.43 -1.77 16.33
N GLU A 61 -4.79 -0.86 17.06
CA GLU A 61 -4.71 0.55 16.65
C GLU A 61 -3.90 0.74 15.37
N ALA A 62 -2.80 0.01 15.18
CA ALA A 62 -2.06 0.04 13.92
C ALA A 62 -2.91 -0.45 12.73
N LEU A 63 -3.67 -1.54 12.91
CA LEU A 63 -4.57 -2.07 11.88
C LEU A 63 -5.68 -1.09 11.54
N LYS A 64 -6.31 -0.47 12.54
CA LYS A 64 -7.31 0.58 12.35
C LYS A 64 -6.71 1.77 11.59
N ALA A 65 -5.54 2.26 12.00
CA ALA A 65 -4.89 3.40 11.38
C ALA A 65 -4.58 3.13 9.90
N ASN A 66 -4.09 1.93 9.57
CA ASN A 66 -3.83 1.51 8.20
C ASN A 66 -5.11 1.48 7.35
N ALA A 67 -6.20 0.93 7.88
CA ALA A 67 -7.48 0.89 7.18
C ALA A 67 -8.11 2.29 7.02
N VAL A 68 -8.03 3.17 8.03
CA VAL A 68 -8.43 4.58 7.92
C VAL A 68 -7.61 5.30 6.85
N ARG A 69 -6.29 5.09 6.82
CA ARG A 69 -5.41 5.68 5.80
C ARG A 69 -5.81 5.23 4.40
N ALA A 70 -6.07 3.94 4.21
CA ALA A 70 -6.52 3.40 2.93
C ALA A 70 -7.86 4.01 2.47
N LEU A 71 -8.83 4.14 3.40
CA LEU A 71 -10.11 4.81 3.14
C LEU A 71 -9.90 6.27 2.71
N SER A 72 -9.10 7.02 3.45
CA SER A 72 -8.80 8.42 3.15
C SER A 72 -8.12 8.59 1.80
N ASN A 73 -7.16 7.72 1.46
CA ASN A 73 -6.49 7.74 0.16
C ASN A 73 -7.46 7.47 -0.98
N TYR A 74 -8.41 6.55 -0.79
CA TYR A 74 -9.44 6.30 -1.79
C TYR A 74 -10.35 7.52 -1.97
N MET A 75 -10.83 8.12 -0.87
CA MET A 75 -11.69 9.31 -0.96
C MET A 75 -10.97 10.49 -1.62
N LEU A 76 -9.68 10.66 -1.36
CA LEU A 76 -8.85 11.66 -2.03
C LEU A 76 -8.74 11.39 -3.53
N TYR A 77 -8.52 10.13 -3.92
CA TYR A 77 -8.44 9.73 -5.33
C TYR A 77 -9.76 9.98 -6.07
N GLU A 78 -10.90 9.51 -5.53
CA GLU A 78 -12.22 9.78 -6.14
C GLU A 78 -12.51 11.27 -6.24
N GLY A 79 -12.19 12.04 -5.19
CA GLY A 79 -12.31 13.49 -5.19
C GLY A 79 -11.47 14.12 -6.31
N GLY A 80 -10.23 13.65 -6.51
CA GLY A 80 -9.37 14.08 -7.59
C GLY A 80 -9.90 13.75 -8.99
N ILE A 81 -10.43 12.54 -9.20
CA ILE A 81 -11.04 12.14 -10.47
C ILE A 81 -12.27 12.99 -10.79
N GLN A 82 -13.17 13.18 -9.82
CA GLN A 82 -14.38 13.97 -10.00
C GLN A 82 -14.08 15.46 -10.23
N ASP A 83 -13.07 15.99 -9.55
CA ASP A 83 -12.62 17.38 -9.70
C ASP A 83 -11.86 17.59 -11.03
N GLY A 84 -11.00 16.66 -11.42
CA GLY A 84 -10.25 16.69 -12.68
C GLY A 84 -11.15 16.69 -13.92
N GLY A 85 -12.22 15.88 -13.91
CA GLY A 85 -13.24 15.90 -14.98
C GLY A 85 -13.98 17.23 -15.11
N LYS A 86 -13.87 18.13 -14.12
CA LYS A 86 -14.45 19.47 -14.10
C LYS A 86 -13.41 20.60 -14.21
N GLY A 87 -12.14 20.26 -14.44
CA GLY A 87 -11.03 21.23 -14.50
C GLY A 87 -10.62 21.80 -13.14
N GLY A 88 -10.90 21.08 -12.05
CA GLY A 88 -10.57 21.53 -10.71
C GLY A 88 -9.12 21.30 -10.31
N LYS A 89 -8.69 22.03 -9.28
CA LYS A 89 -7.28 22.14 -8.85
C LYS A 89 -6.72 20.84 -8.27
N LEU A 90 -7.56 20.02 -7.63
CA LEU A 90 -7.12 18.76 -7.03
C LEU A 90 -6.80 17.74 -8.12
N GLY A 91 -7.67 17.60 -9.12
CA GLY A 91 -7.41 16.71 -10.26
C GLY A 91 -6.12 17.07 -10.98
N MET A 92 -5.94 18.35 -11.34
CA MET A 92 -4.72 18.83 -12.00
C MET A 92 -3.45 18.60 -11.15
N ALA A 93 -3.55 18.76 -9.83
CA ALA A 93 -2.42 18.51 -8.94
C ALA A 93 -2.04 17.03 -8.88
N MET A 94 -3.03 16.13 -8.90
CA MET A 94 -2.81 14.68 -8.94
C MET A 94 -2.20 14.24 -10.28
N ASP A 95 -2.70 14.75 -11.41
CA ASP A 95 -2.15 14.45 -12.74
C ASP A 95 -0.68 14.90 -12.85
N LYS A 96 -0.38 16.12 -12.41
CA LYS A 96 1.00 16.65 -12.40
C LYS A 96 1.92 15.89 -11.44
N PHE A 97 1.38 15.35 -10.35
CA PHE A 97 2.15 14.48 -9.47
C PHE A 97 2.46 13.14 -10.16
N HIS A 98 1.47 12.53 -10.81
CA HIS A 98 1.63 11.27 -11.52
C HIS A 98 2.65 11.37 -12.65
N GLU A 99 2.57 12.42 -13.48
CA GLU A 99 3.49 12.68 -14.59
C GLU A 99 4.94 12.81 -14.12
N ARG A 100 5.20 13.63 -13.09
CA ARG A 100 6.55 13.78 -12.50
C ARG A 100 7.08 12.48 -11.90
N SER A 101 6.21 11.65 -11.32
CA SER A 101 6.61 10.35 -10.77
C SER A 101 7.06 9.38 -11.86
N LEU A 102 6.42 9.42 -13.03
CA LEU A 102 6.80 8.60 -14.20
C LEU A 102 8.10 9.09 -14.85
N GLU A 103 8.29 10.41 -14.98
CA GLU A 103 9.52 11.00 -15.50
C GLU A 103 10.75 10.68 -14.63
N GLY A 104 10.57 10.61 -13.31
CA GLY A 104 11.62 10.22 -12.36
C GLY A 104 12.07 8.76 -12.47
N MET A 105 11.20 7.85 -12.94
CA MET A 105 11.53 6.43 -13.13
C MET A 105 12.25 6.15 -14.46
N GLY A 106 12.07 7.00 -15.48
CA GLY A 106 12.70 6.85 -16.80
C GLY A 106 14.23 7.05 -16.84
N ARG A 107 14.85 7.53 -15.74
CA ARG A 107 16.30 7.81 -15.67
C ARG A 107 17.12 6.87 -14.77
N GLY A 108 16.57 5.73 -14.35
CA GLY A 108 17.25 4.79 -13.44
C GLY A 108 17.86 3.52 -14.09
N GLY A 109 17.65 3.28 -15.38
CA GLY A 109 18.02 2.01 -16.03
C GLY A 109 19.18 2.12 -17.01
N ARG A 110 20.42 2.37 -16.55
CA ARG A 110 21.62 2.10 -17.35
C ARG A 110 22.88 1.91 -16.50
N GLY A 111 23.34 0.65 -16.45
CA GLY A 111 24.75 0.28 -16.38
C GLY A 111 25.49 0.46 -15.05
N LYS A 112 25.51 -0.59 -14.23
CA LYS A 112 26.72 -0.94 -13.47
C LYS A 112 27.30 -2.22 -14.06
N ASN A 113 28.16 -2.04 -15.06
CA ASN A 113 29.02 -3.07 -15.59
C ASN A 113 30.10 -3.32 -14.52
N VAL A 114 30.00 -4.41 -13.77
CA VAL A 114 31.04 -4.82 -12.81
C VAL A 114 32.20 -5.36 -13.64
N GLN A 115 33.25 -4.54 -13.78
CA GLN A 115 34.55 -4.99 -14.30
C GLN A 115 35.02 -6.15 -13.42
N ARG A 116 35.07 -7.34 -14.01
CA ARG A 116 35.74 -8.50 -13.47
C ARG A 116 37.24 -8.27 -13.68
N GLU A 117 37.94 -7.86 -12.63
CA GLU A 117 39.40 -7.78 -12.63
C GLU A 117 39.98 -9.15 -13.01
N GLN A 118 40.73 -9.17 -14.10
CA GLN A 118 41.67 -10.25 -14.42
C GLN A 118 42.91 -10.01 -13.57
N THR A 119 43.03 -10.71 -12.45
CA THR A 119 44.33 -10.89 -11.80
C THR A 119 45.02 -12.07 -12.47
N THR A 120 46.02 -11.74 -13.29
CA THR A 120 47.06 -12.66 -13.76
C THR A 120 47.94 -13.01 -12.57
N ASP A 121 47.78 -14.20 -12.02
CA ASP A 121 48.73 -14.79 -11.08
C ASP A 121 49.63 -15.75 -11.87
N ASP A 122 50.74 -15.22 -12.39
CA ASP A 122 51.89 -16.00 -12.80
C ASP A 122 53.09 -15.58 -11.95
N GLU A 123 53.81 -16.60 -11.47
CA GLU A 123 55.10 -16.59 -10.78
C GLU A 123 55.18 -16.07 -9.32
N MET A 124 55.34 -17.01 -8.38
CA MET A 124 56.68 -17.38 -7.89
C MET A 124 56.63 -18.50 -6.83
N SER A 125 57.27 -19.62 -7.17
CA SER A 125 58.28 -20.35 -6.37
C SER A 125 58.24 -20.18 -4.84
N VAL A 126 58.00 -21.26 -4.09
CA VAL A 126 58.87 -21.70 -2.96
C VAL A 126 58.71 -23.22 -2.78
N GLY A 127 59.83 -23.93 -2.73
CA GLY A 127 59.88 -25.38 -2.52
C GLY A 127 59.83 -25.84 -1.05
N ARG A 128 60.26 -27.10 -0.91
CA ARG A 128 60.62 -27.88 0.30
C ARG A 128 59.55 -28.71 1.04
N THR A 129 59.87 -30.02 1.01
CA THR A 129 59.86 -31.02 2.09
C THR A 129 58.50 -31.49 2.61
N LYS A 130 58.20 -32.79 2.48
CA LYS A 130 58.87 -33.91 3.18
C LYS A 130 58.91 -35.15 2.30
#